data_AF-A0ABD4WLK7-F1
#
_entry.id   AF-A0ABD4WLK7-F1
#
_cell.length_a   1.000
_cell.length_b   1.000
_cell.length_c   1.000
_cell.angle_alpha   90.00
_cell.angle_beta   90.00
_cell.angle_gamma   90.00
#
_symmetry.space_group_name_H-M   'P 1'
#
loop_
_entity.id
_entity.type
_entity.pdbx_description
1 polymer ?
#
loop_
_entity_poly.entity_id
_entity_poly.type
_entity_poly.pdbx_seq_one_letter_code
_entity_poly.pdbx_strand_id
1 'polypeptide(L)'
;INNHLMSVSQAFTYIKGVPKKVNQVYAGKYGHQLQDFYARIQNAAKAVKRDTQIENKKAQVHEIAYSPIVGLANSVHEANQQGNPFSLRDMCRLIYQIAKNQFYELVNPKGQDYSSVYAHQQEVIHNESKETILA
;
A
#
# COMPACT_ATOMS: atom_id res chain seq x y z
N ILE A 1 41.40 -22.49 -5.02
CA ILE A 1 40.98 -21.09 -5.32
C ILE A 1 39.75 -20.82 -4.47
N ASN A 2 39.86 -19.95 -3.48
CA ASN A 2 38.80 -19.66 -2.51
C ASN A 2 37.64 -18.93 -3.19
N ASN A 3 36.46 -19.55 -3.20
CA ASN A 3 35.24 -18.95 -3.73
C ASN A 3 34.67 -17.97 -2.69
N HIS A 4 35.24 -16.76 -2.64
CA HIS A 4 34.57 -15.63 -1.98
C HIS A 4 33.36 -15.28 -2.84
N LEU A 5 32.21 -15.88 -2.54
CA LEU A 5 30.92 -15.35 -2.96
C LEU A 5 30.84 -13.93 -2.40
N MET A 6 31.17 -12.97 -3.26
CA MET A 6 30.93 -11.56 -3.05
C MET A 6 29.43 -11.40 -2.81
N SER A 7 29.04 -11.33 -1.54
CA SER A 7 27.76 -10.75 -1.15
C SER A 7 27.82 -9.30 -1.58
N VAL A 8 27.41 -9.03 -2.82
CA VAL A 8 26.99 -7.70 -3.24
C VAL A 8 25.75 -7.37 -2.42
N SER A 9 25.97 -6.95 -1.18
CA SER A 9 25.01 -6.20 -0.41
C SER A 9 24.80 -4.92 -1.19
N GLN A 10 23.89 -4.96 -2.16
CA GLN A 10 23.47 -3.79 -2.91
C GLN A 10 23.00 -2.79 -1.87
N ALA A 11 23.78 -1.72 -1.68
CA ALA A 11 23.49 -0.70 -0.69
C ALA A 11 22.12 -0.12 -1.04
N PHE A 12 21.08 -0.55 -0.34
CA PHE A 12 19.75 -0.01 -0.56
C PHE A 12 19.80 1.46 -0.20
N THR A 13 19.45 2.32 -1.16
CA THR A 13 19.40 3.75 -0.92
C THR A 13 18.31 4.00 0.11
N TYR A 14 18.71 4.45 1.30
CA TYR A 14 17.76 4.81 2.35
C TYR A 14 16.91 5.99 1.87
N ILE A 15 15.61 5.76 1.71
CA ILE A 15 14.66 6.76 1.26
C ILE A 15 14.23 7.58 2.47
N LYS A 16 14.65 8.84 2.49
CA LYS A 16 14.34 9.79 3.56
C LYS A 16 12.83 9.92 3.74
N GLY A 17 12.37 9.83 4.97
CA GLY A 17 10.96 9.96 5.32
C GLY A 17 10.18 8.65 5.32
N VAL A 18 10.73 7.56 4.75
CA VAL A 18 10.13 6.22 4.81
C VAL A 18 10.63 5.48 6.06
N PRO A 19 9.77 4.71 6.78
CA PRO A 19 10.19 3.95 7.96
C PRO A 19 11.36 3.01 7.68
N LYS A 20 12.27 2.84 8.65
CA LYS A 20 13.49 2.03 8.48
C LYS A 20 13.20 0.60 8.05
N LYS A 21 12.23 -0.06 8.71
CA LYS A 21 11.82 -1.44 8.39
C LYS A 21 11.30 -1.57 6.96
N VAL A 22 10.53 -0.58 6.51
CA VAL A 22 10.01 -0.52 5.14
C VAL A 22 11.15 -0.37 4.13
N ASN A 23 12.06 0.57 4.37
CA ASN A 23 13.26 0.77 3.54
C ASN A 23 14.07 -0.52 3.39
N GLN A 24 14.39 -1.19 4.51
CA GLN A 24 15.24 -2.37 4.53
C GLN A 24 14.69 -3.53 3.69
N VAL A 25 13.36 -3.67 3.62
CA VAL A 25 12.72 -4.81 2.93
C VAL A 25 12.31 -4.46 1.50
N TYR A 26 11.87 -3.23 1.26
CA TYR A 26 11.15 -2.89 0.03
C TYR A 26 11.83 -1.86 -0.87
N ALA A 27 12.91 -1.21 -0.43
CA ALA A 27 13.63 -0.23 -1.27
C ALA A 27 14.19 -0.87 -2.55
N GLY A 28 14.67 -2.13 -2.48
CA GLY A 28 15.12 -2.86 -3.66
C GLY A 28 14.02 -3.19 -4.66
N LYS A 29 12.79 -3.41 -4.18
CA LYS A 29 11.64 -3.79 -5.02
C LYS A 29 10.98 -2.59 -5.69
N TYR A 30 10.81 -1.49 -4.96
CA TYR A 30 10.00 -0.37 -5.41
C TYR A 30 10.79 0.92 -5.66
N GLY A 31 12.06 0.99 -5.24
CA GLY A 31 12.87 2.18 -5.39
C GLY A 31 12.15 3.45 -4.91
N HIS A 32 12.21 4.51 -5.71
CA HIS A 32 11.59 5.80 -5.38
C HIS A 32 10.07 5.74 -5.20
N GLN A 33 9.36 4.77 -5.79
CA GLN A 33 7.91 4.63 -5.63
C GLN A 33 7.50 4.34 -4.18
N LEU A 34 8.43 3.82 -3.36
CA LEU A 34 8.20 3.58 -1.94
C LEU A 34 7.88 4.87 -1.17
N GLN A 35 8.39 6.02 -1.64
CA GLN A 35 8.03 7.32 -1.08
C GLN A 35 6.58 7.68 -1.38
N ASP A 36 6.11 7.45 -2.61
CA ASP A 36 4.72 7.69 -3.00
C ASP A 36 3.78 6.78 -2.20
N PHE A 37 4.12 5.50 -2.08
CA PHE A 37 3.39 4.54 -1.27
C PHE A 37 3.27 4.97 0.19
N TYR A 38 4.37 5.42 0.78
CA TYR A 38 4.34 5.92 2.14
C TYR A 38 3.50 7.20 2.29
N ALA A 39 3.54 8.10 1.31
CA ALA A 39 2.67 9.28 1.28
C ALA A 39 1.17 8.90 1.23
N ARG A 40 0.80 7.82 0.52
CA ARG A 40 -0.57 7.29 0.52
C ARG A 40 -0.99 6.75 1.88
N ILE A 41 -0.11 6.05 2.59
CA ILE A 41 -0.37 5.58 3.97
C ILE A 41 -0.59 6.77 4.91
N GLN A 42 0.24 7.83 4.80
CA GLN A 42 0.07 9.05 5.58
C GLN A 42 -1.26 9.75 5.27
N ASN A 43 -1.66 9.79 4.00
CA ASN A 43 -2.94 10.37 3.61
C ASN A 43 -4.13 9.56 4.14
N ALA A 44 -4.02 8.23 4.18
CA ALA A 44 -5.02 7.36 4.80
C ALA A 44 -5.18 7.68 6.30
N ALA A 45 -4.07 7.82 7.03
CA ALA A 45 -4.10 8.21 8.45
C ALA A 45 -4.79 9.56 8.67
N LYS A 46 -4.51 10.54 7.79
CA LYS A 46 -5.17 11.87 7.83
C LYS A 46 -6.66 11.78 7.54
N ALA A 47 -7.07 10.92 6.60
CA ALA A 47 -8.48 10.69 6.29
C ALA A 47 -9.19 10.11 7.51
N VAL A 48 -8.65 9.05 8.11
CA VAL A 48 -9.23 8.46 9.33
C VAL A 48 -9.32 9.47 10.47
N LYS A 49 -8.29 10.31 10.69
CA LYS A 49 -8.35 11.40 11.68
C LYS A 49 -9.52 12.36 11.40
N ARG A 50 -9.78 12.70 10.14
CA ARG A 50 -10.92 13.59 9.79
C ARG A 50 -12.25 12.90 10.06
N ASP A 51 -12.35 11.61 9.75
CA ASP A 51 -13.59 10.86 9.83
C ASP A 51 -13.96 10.49 11.27
N THR A 52 -12.97 10.22 12.14
CA THR A 52 -13.20 9.73 13.52
C THR A 52 -12.83 10.74 14.60
N GLN A 53 -12.18 11.85 14.24
CA GLN A 53 -11.55 12.81 15.15
C GLN A 53 -10.44 12.22 16.06
N ILE A 54 -10.07 10.94 15.88
CA ILE A 54 -9.02 10.27 16.64
C ILE A 54 -7.66 10.54 15.98
N GLU A 55 -6.69 11.00 16.78
CA GLU A 55 -5.35 11.30 16.29
C GLU A 55 -4.46 10.05 16.24
N ASN A 56 -3.96 9.74 15.04
CA ASN A 56 -2.89 8.76 14.85
C ASN A 56 -1.52 9.42 15.04
N LYS A 57 -0.77 8.99 16.07
CA LYS A 57 0.60 9.46 16.29
C LYS A 57 1.50 9.02 15.14
N LYS A 58 2.53 9.82 14.85
CA LYS A 58 3.54 9.49 13.83
C LYS A 58 4.13 8.08 14.01
N ALA A 59 4.37 7.67 15.25
CA ALA A 59 4.87 6.33 15.57
C ALA A 59 3.90 5.22 15.12
N GLN A 60 2.59 5.39 15.33
CA GLN A 60 1.57 4.44 14.88
C GLN A 60 1.53 4.36 13.36
N VAL A 61 1.62 5.50 12.67
CA VAL A 61 1.68 5.53 11.20
C VAL A 61 2.92 4.78 10.69
N HIS A 62 4.07 4.94 11.34
CA HIS A 62 5.31 4.24 10.99
C HIS A 62 5.21 2.73 11.23
N GLU A 63 4.59 2.32 12.35
CA GLU A 63 4.39 0.93 12.72
C GLU A 63 3.45 0.22 11.73
N ILE A 64 2.34 0.85 11.40
CA ILE A 64 1.33 0.32 10.48
C ILE A 64 1.90 0.22 9.07
N ALA A 65 2.70 1.19 8.62
CA ALA A 65 3.14 1.29 7.22
C ALA A 65 3.78 0.02 6.63
N TYR A 66 4.35 -0.86 7.45
CA TYR A 66 4.87 -2.14 6.97
C TYR A 66 3.77 -3.04 6.40
N SER A 67 2.62 -3.14 7.07
CA SER A 67 1.55 -4.07 6.72
C SER A 67 0.87 -3.75 5.37
N PRO A 68 0.48 -2.49 5.06
CA PRO A 68 -0.06 -2.14 3.75
C PRO A 68 0.91 -2.40 2.59
N ILE A 69 2.21 -2.25 2.82
CA ILE A 69 3.22 -2.50 1.78
C ILE A 69 3.36 -4.00 1.51
N VAL A 70 3.28 -4.84 2.55
CA VAL A 70 3.19 -6.30 2.38
C VAL A 70 1.92 -6.67 1.62
N GLY A 71 0.76 -6.11 1.99
CA GLY A 71 -0.49 -6.33 1.28
C GLY A 71 -0.41 -5.96 -0.21
N LEU A 72 0.11 -4.77 -0.51
CA LEU A 72 0.37 -4.34 -1.89
C LEU A 72 1.32 -5.31 -2.61
N ALA A 73 2.39 -5.77 -1.96
CA ALA A 73 3.37 -6.65 -2.56
C ALA A 73 2.78 -8.01 -2.96
N ASN A 74 1.87 -8.55 -2.16
CA ASN A 74 1.15 -9.78 -2.46
C ASN A 74 0.19 -9.57 -3.63
N SER A 75 -0.63 -8.52 -3.59
CA SER A 75 -1.56 -8.24 -4.68
C SER A 75 -0.85 -7.97 -6.01
N VAL A 76 0.27 -7.25 -6.01
CA VAL A 76 1.10 -7.05 -7.22
C VAL A 76 1.64 -8.37 -7.75
N HIS A 77 2.09 -9.27 -6.85
CA HIS A 77 2.58 -10.58 -7.26
C HIS A 77 1.48 -11.40 -7.94
N GLU A 78 0.28 -11.44 -7.34
CA GLU A 78 -0.88 -12.15 -7.87
C GLU A 78 -1.32 -11.58 -9.24
N ALA A 79 -1.45 -10.26 -9.36
CA ALA A 79 -1.83 -9.59 -10.60
C ALA A 79 -0.85 -9.91 -11.74
N ASN A 80 0.46 -9.92 -11.44
CA ASN A 80 1.49 -10.28 -12.41
C ASN A 80 1.37 -11.74 -12.87
N GLN A 81 1.06 -12.68 -11.98
CA GLN A 81 0.83 -14.09 -12.35
C GLN A 81 -0.41 -14.26 -13.25
N GLN A 82 -1.41 -13.40 -13.08
CA GLN A 82 -2.64 -13.42 -13.88
C GLN A 82 -2.50 -12.64 -15.21
N GLY A 83 -1.31 -12.11 -15.52
CA GLY A 83 -1.08 -11.32 -16.74
C GLY A 83 -1.75 -9.93 -16.72
N ASN A 84 -2.17 -9.45 -15.55
CA ASN A 84 -2.82 -8.15 -15.37
C ASN A 84 -2.03 -7.27 -14.39
N PRO A 85 -0.82 -6.81 -14.75
CA PRO A 85 0.04 -6.03 -13.86
C PRO A 85 -0.59 -4.69 -13.49
N PHE A 86 -0.45 -4.28 -12.23
CA PHE A 86 -0.94 -2.96 -11.79
C PHE A 86 -0.13 -1.80 -12.37
N SER A 87 -0.84 -0.73 -12.73
CA SER A 87 -0.20 0.58 -12.94
C SER A 87 0.25 1.19 -11.61
N LEU A 88 1.16 2.18 -11.65
CA LEU A 88 1.54 2.94 -10.44
C LEU A 88 0.32 3.62 -9.78
N ARG A 89 -0.62 4.09 -10.59
CA ARG A 89 -1.87 4.68 -10.11
C ARG A 89 -2.69 3.67 -9.31
N ASP A 90 -2.82 2.45 -9.83
CA ASP A 90 -3.58 1.39 -9.17
C ASP A 90 -2.88 0.90 -7.90
N MET A 91 -1.55 0.78 -7.92
CA MET A 91 -0.76 0.48 -6.72
C MET A 91 -0.95 1.55 -5.64
N CYS A 92 -0.91 2.84 -6.01
CA CYS A 92 -1.16 3.95 -5.10
C CYS A 92 -2.58 3.96 -4.54
N ARG A 93 -3.58 3.62 -5.37
CA ARG A 93 -4.98 3.49 -4.94
C ARG A 93 -5.12 2.34 -3.96
N LEU A 94 -4.57 1.18 -4.29
CA LEU A 94 -4.69 -0.04 -3.49
C LEU A 94 -4.03 0.13 -2.12
N ILE A 95 -2.79 0.63 -2.05
CA ILE A 95 -2.11 0.81 -0.77
C ILE A 95 -2.81 1.84 0.12
N TYR A 96 -3.39 2.89 -0.46
CA TYR A 96 -4.22 3.84 0.27
C TYR A 96 -5.41 3.13 0.93
N GLN A 97 -6.13 2.27 0.20
CA GLN A 97 -7.29 1.55 0.72
C GLN A 97 -6.89 0.55 1.81
N ILE A 98 -5.84 -0.25 1.58
CA ILE A 98 -5.34 -1.20 2.59
C ILE A 98 -4.97 -0.46 3.88
N ALA A 99 -4.22 0.65 3.77
CA ALA A 99 -3.84 1.45 4.92
C ALA A 99 -5.06 2.05 5.63
N LYS A 100 -6.00 2.62 4.88
CA LYS A 100 -7.21 3.26 5.44
C LYS A 100 -8.04 2.26 6.26
N ASN A 101 -8.24 1.05 5.75
CA ASN A 101 -8.95 -0.01 6.46
C ASN A 101 -8.24 -0.38 7.77
N GLN A 102 -6.92 -0.58 7.75
CA GLN A 102 -6.14 -0.90 8.95
C GLN A 102 -6.18 0.22 9.99
N PHE A 103 -6.16 1.49 9.57
CA PHE A 103 -6.31 2.60 10.50
C PHE A 103 -7.69 2.63 11.14
N TYR A 104 -8.77 2.31 10.41
CA TYR A 104 -10.10 2.21 11.02
C TYR A 104 -10.20 1.07 12.02
N GLU A 105 -9.65 -0.11 11.71
CA GLU A 105 -9.62 -1.25 12.64
C GLU A 105 -8.91 -0.88 13.95
N LEU A 106 -7.85 -0.07 13.87
CA LEU A 106 -7.12 0.40 15.04
C LEU A 106 -7.93 1.37 15.90
N VAL A 107 -8.64 2.32 15.28
CA VAL A 107 -9.36 3.36 16.03
C VAL A 107 -10.80 2.97 16.39
N ASN A 108 -11.34 1.92 15.78
CA ASN A 108 -12.66 1.36 16.07
C ASN A 108 -12.58 -0.17 16.20
N PRO A 109 -11.98 -0.69 17.29
CA PRO A 109 -11.87 -2.12 17.53
C PRO A 109 -13.24 -2.70 17.88
N LYS A 110 -14.02 -3.06 16.86
CA LYS A 110 -15.29 -3.83 16.93
C LYS A 110 -16.35 -3.21 17.85
N GLY A 111 -17.19 -2.33 17.30
CA GLY A 111 -18.37 -1.83 18.03
C GLY A 111 -19.26 -0.85 17.28
N GLN A 112 -18.80 -0.25 16.18
CA GLN A 112 -19.65 0.54 15.30
C GLN A 112 -19.53 -0.02 13.88
N ASP A 113 -20.68 -0.42 13.34
CA ASP A 113 -20.90 -0.97 12.01
C ASP A 113 -20.64 0.11 10.94
N TYR A 114 -19.38 0.53 10.83
CA TYR A 114 -18.90 1.09 9.59
C TYR A 114 -18.79 -0.10 8.65
N SER A 115 -19.87 -0.32 7.89
CA SER A 115 -19.87 -1.19 6.71
C SER A 115 -18.51 -1.07 6.07
N SER A 116 -17.78 -2.19 5.96
CA SER A 116 -16.48 -2.23 5.30
C SER A 116 -16.72 -1.81 3.85
N VAL A 117 -16.69 -0.50 3.56
CA VAL A 117 -17.07 0.11 2.27
C VAL A 117 -16.24 -0.46 1.11
N TYR A 118 -15.21 -1.27 1.40
CA TYR A 118 -14.24 -1.76 0.44
C TYR A 118 -13.86 -3.23 0.58
N ALA A 119 -14.62 -4.06 1.31
CA ALA A 119 -14.35 -5.50 1.38
C ALA A 119 -14.49 -6.23 0.02
N HIS A 120 -15.14 -5.60 -0.96
CA HIS A 120 -15.31 -6.14 -2.31
C HIS A 120 -14.90 -5.13 -3.40
N GLN A 121 -13.61 -4.78 -3.50
CA GLN A 121 -13.08 -4.13 -4.72
C GLN A 121 -12.40 -5.14 -5.66
N GLN A 122 -13.05 -6.27 -5.92
CA GLN A 122 -12.84 -7.03 -7.16
C GLN A 122 -13.75 -6.54 -8.31
N GLU A 123 -14.70 -5.62 -8.08
CA GLU A 123 -15.70 -5.22 -9.10
C GLU A 123 -15.46 -3.89 -9.83
N VAL A 124 -14.33 -3.18 -9.65
CA VAL A 124 -14.13 -1.86 -10.31
C VAL A 124 -13.00 -1.86 -11.36
N ILE A 125 -12.70 -3.02 -11.96
CA ILE A 125 -11.76 -3.10 -13.10
C ILE A 125 -12.37 -3.82 -14.31
N HIS A 126 -13.71 -3.79 -14.48
CA HIS A 126 -14.34 -4.36 -15.69
C HIS A 126 -15.58 -3.62 -16.25
N ASN A 127 -15.84 -2.37 -15.85
CA ASN A 127 -16.99 -1.61 -16.38
C ASN A 127 -16.61 -0.25 -16.97
N GLU A 128 -15.73 -0.24 -17.98
CA GLU A 128 -15.65 0.87 -18.95
C GLU A 128 -15.53 0.34 -20.39
N SER A 129 -16.33 -0.67 -20.74
CA SER A 129 -16.51 -1.07 -22.13
C SER A 129 -17.96 -1.48 -22.41
N LYS A 130 -18.81 -0.48 -22.64
CA LYS A 130 -19.94 -0.52 -23.59
C LYS A 130 -20.66 0.82 -23.62
N GLU A 131 -20.45 1.57 -24.70
CA GLU A 131 -21.52 2.02 -25.61
C GLU A 131 -20.90 2.84 -26.75
N THR A 132 -20.50 2.14 -27.82
CA THR A 132 -20.44 2.77 -29.15
C THR A 132 -21.80 2.53 -29.77
N ILE A 133 -22.69 3.52 -29.68
CA ILE A 133 -23.88 3.59 -30.52
C ILE A 133 -23.38 3.96 -31.92
N LEU A 134 -23.42 3.01 -32.85
CA LEU A 134 -23.30 3.33 -34.27
C LEU A 134 -24.72 3.66 -34.77
N ALA A 135 -24.89 4.89 -35.24
CA ALA A 135 -26.07 5.36 -35.96
C ALA A 135 -26.10 4.81 -37.39
#